data_AF-A0A653VHR3-F1
#
_entry.id   AF-A0A653VHR3-F1
#
_cell.length_a   1.000
_cell.length_b   1.000
_cell.length_c   1.000
_cell.angle_alpha   90.00
_cell.angle_beta   90.00
_cell.angle_gamma   90.00
#
_symmetry.space_group_name_H-M   'P 1'
#
loop_
_entity.id
_entity.type
_entity.pdbx_description
1 polymer ?
#
loop_
_entity_poly.entity_id
_entity_poly.type
_entity_poly.pdbx_seq_one_letter_code
_entity_poly.pdbx_strand_id
1 'polypeptide(L)'
;MSDKPGNQTPNTPDVSETELRNKKVDELRRDAKQEHIAGASGMRKEELVKEVAQARQEDADNGRGRNSRSGADDEEDLGAGPDGGRVRHGDDSSKSLKYSQEITSTEEEPEREGRSLATTHHEVIRQWAEERGGVPATVDGTEHGDHLGVLRIDFREKDANLREVSWEEWFKTFDDRGLNFIYQEQRSDGRQSNFFRLENPEREDA
;
A
#
# COMPACT_ATOMS: atom_id res chain seq x y z
N MET A 1 -29.22 -5.24 -39.51
CA MET A 1 -29.41 -3.91 -38.89
C MET A 1 -29.14 -4.08 -37.42
N SER A 2 -28.20 -3.28 -36.94
CA SER A 2 -27.58 -3.36 -35.62
C SER A 2 -28.47 -2.69 -34.57
N ASP A 3 -28.62 -3.29 -33.40
CA ASP A 3 -28.93 -2.54 -32.19
C ASP A 3 -28.17 -3.15 -31.01
N LYS A 4 -27.10 -2.43 -30.63
CA LYS A 4 -26.40 -2.58 -29.34
C LYS A 4 -27.28 -1.97 -28.24
N PRO A 5 -27.35 -2.54 -27.04
CA PRO A 5 -27.59 -1.75 -25.85
C PRO A 5 -26.23 -1.39 -25.24
N GLY A 6 -25.82 -0.13 -25.45
CA GLY A 6 -24.83 0.52 -24.62
C GLY A 6 -25.52 1.06 -23.37
N ASN A 7 -25.04 0.67 -22.20
CA ASN A 7 -25.05 1.53 -21.02
C ASN A 7 -23.86 1.14 -20.13
N GLN A 8 -22.71 1.72 -20.45
CA GLN A 8 -21.52 1.69 -19.61
C GLN A 8 -21.68 2.76 -18.54
N THR A 9 -21.73 2.34 -17.27
CA THR A 9 -21.36 3.19 -16.14
C THR A 9 -19.96 2.80 -15.69
N PRO A 10 -19.02 3.73 -15.44
CA PRO A 10 -17.61 3.42 -15.20
C PRO A 10 -17.38 3.06 -13.72
N ASN A 11 -16.62 1.99 -13.47
CA ASN A 11 -16.07 1.54 -12.17
C ASN A 11 -16.86 0.56 -11.29
N THR A 12 -17.17 -0.64 -11.81
CA THR A 12 -17.39 -1.82 -10.95
C THR A 12 -16.71 -3.04 -11.58
N PRO A 13 -15.88 -3.81 -10.85
CA PRO A 13 -15.18 -4.97 -11.40
C PRO A 13 -16.18 -6.01 -11.89
N ASP A 14 -16.13 -6.29 -13.19
CA ASP A 14 -17.11 -7.07 -13.98
C ASP A 14 -17.30 -8.51 -13.49
N VAL A 15 -16.33 -9.04 -12.72
CA VAL A 15 -16.31 -10.44 -12.28
C VAL A 15 -17.29 -10.69 -11.13
N SER A 16 -17.32 -9.83 -10.11
CA SER A 16 -18.09 -10.09 -8.88
C SER A 16 -19.60 -9.96 -9.08
N GLU A 17 -20.08 -9.00 -9.88
CA GLU A 17 -21.52 -8.86 -10.15
C GLU A 17 -22.03 -9.98 -11.07
N THR A 18 -21.24 -10.33 -12.09
CA THR A 18 -21.59 -11.39 -13.04
C THR A 18 -21.68 -12.76 -12.36
N GLU A 19 -20.79 -13.06 -11.42
CA GLU A 19 -20.84 -14.28 -10.61
C GLU A 19 -22.10 -14.33 -9.72
N LEU A 20 -22.47 -13.22 -9.08
CA LEU A 20 -23.66 -13.14 -8.23
C LEU A 20 -24.95 -13.32 -9.06
N ARG A 21 -25.02 -12.80 -10.29
CA ARG A 21 -26.17 -13.02 -11.19
C ARG A 21 -26.41 -14.49 -11.51
N ASN A 22 -25.34 -15.30 -11.57
CA ASN A 22 -25.41 -16.72 -11.84
C ASN A 22 -25.82 -17.57 -10.62
N LYS A 23 -25.73 -17.03 -9.39
CA LYS A 23 -26.17 -17.73 -8.17
C LYS A 23 -27.70 -17.85 -8.06
N LYS A 24 -28.14 -18.81 -7.25
CA LYS A 24 -29.56 -19.00 -6.90
C LYS A 24 -30.03 -17.93 -5.92
N VAL A 25 -31.32 -17.58 -5.97
CA VAL A 25 -31.93 -16.57 -5.08
C VAL A 25 -31.75 -16.92 -3.60
N ASP A 26 -31.83 -18.21 -3.26
CA ASP A 26 -31.63 -18.67 -1.88
C ASP A 26 -30.19 -18.48 -1.39
N GLU A 27 -29.21 -18.61 -2.28
CA GLU A 27 -27.80 -18.34 -1.98
C GLU A 27 -27.57 -16.85 -1.84
N LEU A 28 -28.13 -16.03 -2.74
CA LEU A 28 -28.06 -14.57 -2.65
C LEU A 28 -28.70 -14.03 -1.36
N ARG A 29 -29.76 -14.65 -0.87
CA ARG A 29 -30.37 -14.30 0.42
C ARG A 29 -29.52 -14.71 1.63
N ARG A 30 -28.75 -15.79 1.53
CA ARG A 30 -27.79 -16.19 2.58
C ARG A 30 -26.62 -15.23 2.61
N ASP A 31 -26.04 -14.93 1.44
CA ASP A 31 -24.97 -13.97 1.28
C ASP A 31 -25.41 -12.60 1.81
N ALA A 32 -26.60 -12.10 1.42
CA ALA A 32 -27.14 -10.83 1.93
C ALA A 32 -27.35 -10.81 3.45
N LYS A 33 -27.68 -11.95 4.08
CA LYS A 33 -27.79 -12.07 5.53
C LYS A 33 -26.43 -12.05 6.22
N GLN A 34 -25.41 -12.60 5.57
CA GLN A 34 -24.03 -12.58 6.04
C GLN A 34 -23.45 -11.17 6.01
N GLU A 35 -23.73 -10.41 4.94
CA GLU A 35 -23.34 -8.99 4.81
C GLU A 35 -24.29 -8.03 5.57
N HIS A 36 -25.12 -8.52 6.48
CA HIS A 36 -26.02 -7.73 7.33
C HIS A 36 -27.02 -6.79 6.58
N ILE A 37 -27.46 -7.14 5.37
CA ILE A 37 -28.37 -6.34 4.55
C ILE A 37 -29.82 -6.42 5.08
N ALA A 38 -30.36 -5.30 5.55
CA ALA A 38 -31.71 -5.22 6.10
C ALA A 38 -32.77 -5.40 5.00
N GLY A 39 -33.74 -6.30 5.22
CA GLY A 39 -34.84 -6.53 4.27
C GLY A 39 -34.56 -7.56 3.17
N ALA A 40 -33.40 -8.24 3.19
CA ALA A 40 -32.99 -9.23 2.19
C ALA A 40 -34.03 -10.35 1.91
N SER A 41 -34.89 -10.67 2.89
CA SER A 41 -35.92 -11.71 2.73
C SER A 41 -37.02 -11.35 1.73
N GLY A 42 -37.27 -10.05 1.47
CA GLY A 42 -38.33 -9.56 0.58
C GLY A 42 -37.87 -9.05 -0.78
N MET A 43 -36.56 -8.95 -1.00
CA MET A 43 -35.97 -8.33 -2.21
C MET A 43 -36.06 -9.24 -3.44
N ARG A 44 -36.10 -8.61 -4.62
CA ARG A 44 -36.02 -9.31 -5.91
C ARG A 44 -34.58 -9.74 -6.18
N LYS A 45 -34.39 -10.75 -7.05
CA LYS A 45 -33.04 -11.28 -7.37
C LYS A 45 -32.06 -10.18 -7.82
N GLU A 46 -32.51 -9.27 -8.67
CA GLU A 46 -31.68 -8.18 -9.20
C GLU A 46 -31.27 -7.18 -8.12
N GLU A 47 -32.17 -6.91 -7.18
CA GLU A 47 -31.91 -6.05 -6.03
C GLU A 47 -30.94 -6.73 -5.05
N LEU A 48 -31.12 -8.03 -4.78
CA LEU A 48 -30.19 -8.82 -3.97
C LEU A 48 -28.77 -8.87 -4.55
N VAL A 49 -28.64 -9.05 -5.87
CA VAL A 49 -27.33 -9.04 -6.54
C VAL A 49 -26.64 -7.70 -6.34
N LYS A 50 -27.39 -6.60 -6.54
CA LYS A 50 -26.86 -5.24 -6.41
C LYS A 50 -26.44 -4.93 -4.97
N GLU A 51 -27.32 -5.20 -4.00
CA GLU A 51 -27.04 -4.89 -2.59
C GLU A 51 -25.89 -5.75 -2.05
N VAL A 52 -25.77 -7.03 -2.45
CA VAL A 52 -24.63 -7.88 -2.05
C VAL A 52 -23.33 -7.44 -2.71
N ALA A 53 -23.36 -7.07 -4.00
CA ALA A 53 -22.19 -6.55 -4.70
C ALA A 53 -21.73 -5.21 -4.08
N GLN A 54 -22.68 -4.33 -3.76
CA GLN A 54 -22.42 -3.06 -3.12
C GLN A 54 -21.90 -3.25 -1.69
N ALA A 55 -22.51 -4.11 -0.87
CA ALA A 55 -22.04 -4.38 0.49
C ALA A 55 -20.62 -4.94 0.50
N ARG A 56 -20.29 -5.88 -0.39
CA ARG A 56 -18.91 -6.41 -0.50
C ARG A 56 -17.91 -5.39 -1.01
N GLN A 57 -18.33 -4.49 -1.88
CA GLN A 57 -17.52 -3.37 -2.33
C GLN A 57 -17.32 -2.34 -1.21
N GLU A 58 -18.37 -2.11 -0.41
CA GLU A 58 -18.33 -1.27 0.78
C GLU A 58 -17.47 -1.89 1.88
N ASP A 59 -17.48 -3.21 2.12
CA ASP A 59 -16.58 -3.87 3.08
C ASP A 59 -15.12 -3.86 2.61
N ALA A 60 -14.87 -3.95 1.29
CA ALA A 60 -13.53 -3.77 0.73
C ALA A 60 -13.00 -2.33 0.91
N ASP A 61 -13.89 -1.33 0.87
CA ASP A 61 -13.55 0.08 1.09
C ASP A 61 -13.49 0.43 2.60
N ASN A 62 -14.35 -0.19 3.41
CA ASN A 62 -14.58 0.12 4.83
C ASN A 62 -13.75 -0.79 5.77
N GLY A 63 -13.11 -1.84 5.25
CA GLY A 63 -12.00 -2.56 5.91
C GLY A 63 -10.79 -1.67 6.22
N ARG A 64 -10.74 -0.46 5.65
CA ARG A 64 -9.71 0.55 5.93
C ARG A 64 -10.00 1.45 7.14
N GLY A 65 -11.06 1.22 7.92
CA GLY A 65 -11.28 2.11 9.06
C GLY A 65 -12.40 1.77 10.03
N ARG A 66 -12.21 0.76 10.89
CA ARG A 66 -12.44 0.93 12.35
C ARG A 66 -12.06 -0.28 13.21
N ASN A 67 -11.01 -0.04 13.99
CA ASN A 67 -10.89 -0.31 15.42
C ASN A 67 -10.53 -1.73 15.89
N SER A 68 -9.22 -1.92 16.04
CA SER A 68 -8.52 -2.38 17.24
C SER A 68 -9.31 -3.29 18.21
N ARG A 69 -8.86 -4.55 18.30
CA ARG A 69 -8.57 -5.28 19.54
C ARG A 69 -8.07 -6.68 19.18
N SER A 70 -6.77 -6.87 19.26
CA SER A 70 -6.07 -7.96 19.96
C SER A 70 -4.65 -7.95 19.45
N GLY A 71 -3.73 -7.51 20.30
CA GLY A 71 -2.30 -7.68 20.02
C GLY A 71 -1.94 -9.16 20.12
N ALA A 72 -1.12 -9.60 19.18
CA ALA A 72 -0.02 -10.54 19.32
C ALA A 72 0.26 -11.09 17.92
N ASP A 73 1.43 -10.72 17.38
CA ASP A 73 2.13 -11.47 16.32
C ASP A 73 1.46 -11.53 14.93
N ASP A 74 1.38 -10.40 14.23
CA ASP A 74 1.20 -10.39 12.76
C ASP A 74 2.03 -9.23 12.17
N GLU A 75 3.35 -9.40 12.18
CA GLU A 75 4.26 -8.65 11.29
C GLU A 75 4.10 -9.12 9.83
N GLU A 76 2.93 -9.55 9.37
CA GLU A 76 2.81 -10.27 8.08
C GLU A 76 2.08 -9.50 6.96
N ASP A 77 1.44 -8.37 7.23
CA ASP A 77 0.83 -7.54 6.17
C ASP A 77 0.86 -6.04 6.49
N LEU A 78 1.97 -5.37 6.15
CA LEU A 78 2.10 -3.91 6.17
C LEU A 78 1.39 -3.26 4.96
N GLY A 79 1.03 -4.07 3.96
CA GLY A 79 0.35 -3.66 2.75
C GLY A 79 1.11 -2.64 1.90
N ALA A 80 0.37 -1.96 1.05
CA ALA A 80 0.88 -0.98 0.09
C ALA A 80 1.03 0.45 0.68
N GLY A 81 0.68 0.65 1.95
CA GLY A 81 0.55 1.97 2.54
C GLY A 81 -0.65 2.78 2.01
N PRO A 82 -0.85 4.01 2.51
CA PRO A 82 -2.02 4.83 2.21
C PRO A 82 -2.14 5.22 0.72
N ASP A 83 -1.02 5.30 0.01
CA ASP A 83 -0.96 5.70 -1.40
C ASP A 83 -1.00 4.52 -2.38
N GLY A 84 -1.11 3.29 -1.88
CA GLY A 84 -1.10 2.09 -2.70
C GLY A 84 0.23 1.89 -3.44
N GLY A 85 1.34 2.28 -2.83
CA GLY A 85 2.68 2.17 -3.39
C GLY A 85 3.08 3.26 -4.40
N ARG A 86 2.14 4.12 -4.83
CA ARG A 86 2.41 5.17 -5.82
C ARG A 86 3.33 6.26 -5.26
N VAL A 87 4.21 6.74 -6.11
CA VAL A 87 5.14 7.82 -5.80
C VAL A 87 4.37 9.12 -5.63
N ARG A 88 4.66 9.84 -4.54
CA ARG A 88 4.09 11.15 -4.25
C ARG A 88 4.77 12.19 -5.13
N HIS A 89 4.00 13.09 -5.74
CA HIS A 89 4.50 14.15 -6.61
C HIS A 89 4.08 15.53 -6.10
N GLY A 90 4.99 16.48 -6.18
CA GLY A 90 4.80 17.89 -5.80
C GLY A 90 5.69 18.82 -6.63
N ASP A 91 5.47 20.14 -6.52
CA ASP A 91 6.19 21.15 -7.30
C ASP A 91 7.72 21.10 -7.09
N ASP A 92 8.16 20.66 -5.91
CA ASP A 92 9.57 20.54 -5.51
C ASP A 92 10.17 19.15 -5.73
N SER A 93 9.46 18.25 -6.43
CA SER A 93 9.96 16.90 -6.71
C SER A 93 11.35 16.93 -7.36
N SER A 94 12.30 16.20 -6.77
CA SER A 94 13.66 16.11 -7.30
C SER A 94 13.66 15.63 -8.76
N LYS A 95 14.61 16.15 -9.57
CA LYS A 95 14.82 15.65 -10.94
C LYS A 95 15.11 14.14 -10.98
N SER A 96 15.72 13.59 -9.93
CA SER A 96 15.97 12.15 -9.79
C SER A 96 14.69 11.33 -9.66
N LEU A 97 13.63 11.89 -9.06
CA LEU A 97 12.34 11.24 -8.96
C LEU A 97 11.72 11.04 -10.37
N LYS A 98 11.87 12.03 -11.25
CA LYS A 98 11.35 11.99 -12.64
C LYS A 98 11.92 10.88 -13.51
N TYR A 99 13.12 10.39 -13.19
CA TYR A 99 13.80 9.32 -13.93
C TYR A 99 13.80 7.98 -13.19
N SER A 100 13.28 7.96 -11.96
CA SER A 100 13.13 6.73 -11.19
C SER A 100 11.92 5.96 -11.71
N GLN A 101 12.05 4.64 -11.79
CA GLN A 101 10.89 3.78 -12.07
C GLN A 101 10.04 3.67 -10.81
N GLU A 102 8.74 3.90 -10.95
CA GLU A 102 7.78 3.65 -9.88
C GLU A 102 7.59 2.14 -9.70
N ILE A 103 7.59 1.69 -8.46
CA ILE A 103 7.34 0.29 -8.06
C ILE A 103 6.16 0.29 -7.10
N THR A 104 5.06 -0.35 -7.48
CA THR A 104 3.80 -0.40 -6.71
C THR A 104 3.44 -1.80 -6.22
N SER A 105 4.27 -2.80 -6.48
CA SER A 105 4.11 -4.15 -5.97
C SER A 105 5.48 -4.82 -5.80
N THR A 106 5.53 -5.82 -4.92
CA THR A 106 6.72 -6.66 -4.68
C THR A 106 7.07 -7.56 -5.86
N GLU A 107 6.15 -7.75 -6.80
CA GLU A 107 6.35 -8.54 -8.02
C GLU A 107 6.94 -7.74 -9.19
N GLU A 108 7.03 -6.41 -9.05
CA GLU A 108 7.55 -5.55 -10.11
C GLU A 108 9.08 -5.50 -10.09
N GLU A 109 9.68 -5.84 -11.23
CA GLU A 109 11.13 -5.86 -11.41
C GLU A 109 11.66 -4.55 -12.06
N PRO A 110 12.92 -4.16 -11.78
CA PRO A 110 13.55 -3.04 -12.45
C PRO A 110 13.64 -3.27 -13.97
N GLU A 111 13.27 -2.27 -14.76
CA GLU A 111 13.35 -2.30 -16.23
C GLU A 111 14.78 -2.54 -16.75
N ARG A 112 15.79 -2.19 -15.94
CA ARG A 112 17.21 -2.47 -16.22
C ARG A 112 18.04 -2.45 -14.94
N GLU A 113 19.16 -3.18 -14.99
CA GLU A 113 20.15 -3.20 -13.91
C GLU A 113 20.69 -1.79 -13.60
N GLY A 114 20.87 -1.50 -12.32
CA GLY A 114 21.37 -0.20 -11.86
C GLY A 114 20.40 0.96 -12.01
N ARG A 115 19.13 0.73 -12.38
CA ARG A 115 18.11 1.79 -12.40
C ARG A 115 17.73 2.21 -10.99
N SER A 116 17.52 3.52 -10.80
CA SER A 116 16.90 4.07 -9.60
C SER A 116 15.40 3.76 -9.60
N LEU A 117 14.90 3.27 -8.48
CA LEU A 117 13.51 2.92 -8.24
C LEU A 117 12.93 3.88 -7.19
N ALA A 118 11.62 4.08 -7.22
CA ALA A 118 10.90 4.88 -6.25
C ALA A 118 9.59 4.18 -5.86
N THR A 119 9.27 4.17 -4.57
CA THR A 119 8.05 3.55 -4.06
C THR A 119 7.59 4.22 -2.77
N THR A 120 6.32 4.05 -2.45
CA THR A 120 5.75 4.27 -1.10
C THR A 120 5.21 2.97 -0.50
N HIS A 121 5.44 1.83 -1.16
CA HIS A 121 4.86 0.55 -0.78
C HIS A 121 5.60 -0.06 0.40
N HIS A 122 4.91 -0.29 1.52
CA HIS A 122 5.56 -0.73 2.75
C HIS A 122 6.22 -2.10 2.60
N GLU A 123 5.52 -3.06 2.01
CA GLU A 123 6.10 -4.40 1.76
C GLU A 123 7.33 -4.37 0.85
N VAL A 124 7.33 -3.56 -0.21
CA VAL A 124 8.50 -3.42 -1.10
C VAL A 124 9.70 -2.90 -0.31
N ILE A 125 9.49 -1.86 0.50
CA ILE A 125 10.55 -1.25 1.31
C ILE A 125 11.07 -2.24 2.35
N ARG A 126 10.15 -2.94 3.04
CA ARG A 126 10.50 -3.96 4.03
C ARG A 126 11.34 -5.07 3.42
N GLN A 127 10.82 -5.73 2.38
CA GLN A 127 11.48 -6.86 1.73
C GLN A 127 12.85 -6.44 1.19
N TRP A 128 12.93 -5.27 0.55
CA TRP A 128 14.19 -4.72 0.07
C TRP A 128 15.22 -4.57 1.20
N ALA A 129 14.81 -4.03 2.34
CA ALA A 129 15.70 -3.82 3.49
C ALA A 129 16.11 -5.15 4.14
N GLU A 130 15.16 -6.04 4.40
CA GLU A 130 15.40 -7.31 5.09
C GLU A 130 16.29 -8.26 4.29
N GLU A 131 16.12 -8.32 2.97
CA GLU A 131 17.00 -9.09 2.07
C GLU A 131 18.47 -8.64 2.19
N ARG A 132 18.69 -7.39 2.62
CA ARG A 132 20.01 -6.76 2.81
C ARG A 132 20.46 -6.79 4.27
N GLY A 133 19.73 -7.47 5.15
CA GLY A 133 19.96 -7.47 6.60
C GLY A 133 19.72 -6.11 7.26
N GLY A 134 18.91 -5.26 6.63
CA GLY A 134 18.55 -3.94 7.10
C GLY A 134 17.45 -3.98 8.15
N VAL A 135 17.63 -3.25 9.25
CA VAL A 135 16.60 -3.06 10.28
C VAL A 135 16.14 -1.61 10.33
N PRO A 136 14.83 -1.33 10.49
CA PRO A 136 14.31 0.02 10.61
C PRO A 136 14.85 0.69 11.87
N ALA A 137 15.37 1.91 11.73
CA ALA A 137 16.01 2.65 12.81
C ALA A 137 15.71 4.15 12.76
N THR A 138 15.92 4.83 13.87
CA THR A 138 15.91 6.29 13.96
C THR A 138 17.19 6.80 14.63
N VAL A 139 17.59 8.04 14.33
CA VAL A 139 18.75 8.66 14.97
C VAL A 139 18.33 9.24 16.33
N ASP A 140 18.97 8.77 17.39
CA ASP A 140 18.72 9.27 18.74
C ASP A 140 18.94 10.80 18.85
N GLY A 141 18.02 11.48 19.54
CA GLY A 141 18.11 12.93 19.77
C GLY A 141 17.72 13.81 18.58
N THR A 142 17.22 13.23 17.48
CA THR A 142 16.64 13.99 16.35
C THR A 142 15.11 14.02 16.36
N GLU A 143 14.50 13.47 17.41
CA GLU A 143 13.06 13.38 17.61
C GLU A 143 12.45 14.78 17.81
N HIS A 144 11.23 14.97 17.30
CA HIS A 144 10.50 16.23 17.47
C HIS A 144 9.07 15.95 17.92
N GLY A 145 8.75 16.34 19.16
CA GLY A 145 7.48 16.00 19.79
C GLY A 145 7.31 14.49 19.91
N ASP A 146 6.15 13.99 19.52
CA ASP A 146 5.78 12.57 19.60
C ASP A 146 6.19 11.73 18.36
N HIS A 147 7.03 12.29 17.47
CA HIS A 147 7.41 11.64 16.22
C HIS A 147 8.87 11.20 16.25
N LEU A 148 9.18 10.07 15.59
CA LEU A 148 10.54 9.61 15.39
C LEU A 148 11.39 10.71 14.76
N GLY A 149 12.70 10.68 14.99
CA GLY A 149 13.61 11.65 14.40
C GLY A 149 13.89 11.39 12.91
N VAL A 150 15.15 11.46 12.52
CA VAL A 150 15.59 11.07 11.17
C VAL A 150 15.39 9.56 11.00
N LEU A 151 14.64 9.16 9.97
CA LEU A 151 14.43 7.76 9.62
C LEU A 151 15.67 7.18 8.92
N ARG A 152 16.06 5.98 9.32
CA ARG A 152 17.19 5.22 8.80
C ARG A 152 16.82 3.74 8.64
N ILE A 153 17.67 3.03 7.91
CA ILE A 153 17.72 1.57 7.87
C ILE A 153 19.17 1.23 8.22
N ASP A 154 19.38 0.49 9.31
CA ASP A 154 20.69 0.06 9.75
C ASP A 154 21.03 -1.30 9.11
N PHE A 155 22.11 -1.36 8.34
CA PHE A 155 22.57 -2.57 7.66
C PHE A 155 23.80 -3.19 8.33
N ARG A 156 24.20 -2.71 9.52
CA ARG A 156 25.43 -3.13 10.21
C ARG A 156 25.11 -3.65 11.61
N GLU A 157 26.16 -4.14 12.29
CA GLU A 157 26.08 -4.40 13.73
C GLU A 157 25.75 -3.11 14.48
N LYS A 158 24.89 -3.22 15.50
CA LYS A 158 24.30 -2.12 16.29
C LYS A 158 25.18 -0.87 16.36
N ASP A 159 24.73 0.20 15.72
CA ASP A 159 25.28 1.54 15.91
C ASP A 159 24.72 2.17 17.18
N ALA A 160 25.58 2.68 18.07
CA ALA A 160 25.17 3.31 19.32
C ALA A 160 24.39 4.62 19.13
N ASN A 161 24.38 5.20 17.92
CA ASN A 161 23.64 6.41 17.58
C ASN A 161 22.29 6.11 16.89
N LEU A 162 21.99 4.84 16.64
CA LEU A 162 20.76 4.40 16.02
C LEU A 162 19.92 3.60 17.01
N ARG A 163 18.66 3.99 17.12
CA ARG A 163 17.64 3.27 17.87
C ARG A 163 16.80 2.47 16.89
N GLU A 164 16.86 1.15 17.01
CA GLU A 164 15.96 0.23 16.30
C GLU A 164 14.50 0.52 16.71
N VAL A 165 13.61 0.52 15.73
CA VAL A 165 12.16 0.76 15.90
C VAL A 165 11.39 -0.31 15.16
N SER A 166 10.09 -0.45 15.40
CA SER A 166 9.28 -1.36 14.58
C SER A 166 9.06 -0.80 13.16
N TRP A 167 8.80 -1.69 12.20
CA TRP A 167 8.36 -1.27 10.86
C TRP A 167 7.09 -0.42 10.91
N GLU A 168 6.13 -0.75 11.77
CA GLU A 168 4.89 0.03 11.93
C GLU A 168 5.20 1.49 12.33
N GLU A 169 6.04 1.71 13.35
CA GLU A 169 6.42 3.06 13.79
C GLU A 169 7.21 3.82 12.72
N TRP A 170 8.09 3.11 12.00
CA TRP A 170 8.87 3.66 10.91
C TRP A 170 7.95 4.13 9.77
N PHE A 171 7.03 3.27 9.32
CA PHE A 171 6.10 3.56 8.23
C PHE A 171 5.10 4.65 8.61
N LYS A 172 4.61 4.66 9.85
CA LYS A 172 3.78 5.75 10.35
C LYS A 172 4.46 7.11 10.16
N THR A 173 5.73 7.22 10.55
CA THR A 173 6.49 8.47 10.37
C THR A 173 6.79 8.76 8.90
N PHE A 174 7.02 7.72 8.08
CA PHE A 174 7.25 7.84 6.64
C PHE A 174 6.02 8.41 5.91
N ASP A 175 4.82 7.93 6.27
CA ASP A 175 3.55 8.37 5.71
C ASP A 175 3.12 9.75 6.21
N ASP A 176 3.20 9.99 7.52
CA ASP A 176 2.84 11.29 8.12
C ASP A 176 3.67 12.44 7.51
N ARG A 177 4.86 12.14 7.02
CA ARG A 177 5.77 13.09 6.37
C ARG A 177 5.69 13.10 4.85
N GLY A 178 4.81 12.32 4.23
CA GLY A 178 4.64 12.26 2.78
C GLY A 178 5.92 11.88 2.03
N LEU A 179 6.74 10.98 2.57
CA LEU A 179 8.06 10.67 2.00
C LEU A 179 7.98 9.69 0.82
N ASN A 180 8.90 9.80 -0.13
CA ASN A 180 9.14 8.79 -1.15
C ASN A 180 10.39 8.00 -0.79
N PHE A 181 10.34 6.69 -0.98
CA PHE A 181 11.49 5.82 -0.84
C PHE A 181 12.18 5.64 -2.20
N ILE A 182 13.35 6.25 -2.37
CA ILE A 182 14.14 6.16 -3.60
C ILE A 182 15.31 5.23 -3.33
N TYR A 183 15.46 4.18 -4.14
CA TYR A 183 16.44 3.14 -3.89
C TYR A 183 17.02 2.56 -5.18
N GLN A 184 17.96 1.63 -5.03
CA GLN A 184 18.54 0.90 -6.13
C GLN A 184 18.67 -0.58 -5.73
N GLU A 185 18.28 -1.49 -6.61
CA GLU A 185 18.45 -2.93 -6.39
C GLU A 185 19.93 -3.32 -6.34
N GLN A 186 20.65 -2.96 -7.41
CA GLN A 186 22.02 -3.38 -7.67
C GLN A 186 22.87 -2.21 -8.13
N ARG A 187 24.14 -2.22 -7.78
CA ARG A 187 25.15 -1.27 -8.28
C ARG A 187 25.52 -1.62 -9.72
N SER A 188 26.26 -0.72 -10.38
CA SER A 188 26.71 -0.92 -11.78
C SER A 188 27.60 -2.14 -12.01
N ASP A 189 28.08 -2.79 -10.95
CA ASP A 189 28.89 -4.01 -10.99
C ASP A 189 28.09 -5.28 -10.63
N GLY A 190 26.76 -5.19 -10.56
CA GLY A 190 25.86 -6.32 -10.27
C GLY A 190 25.78 -6.71 -8.79
N ARG A 191 26.48 -6.01 -7.89
CA ARG A 191 26.36 -6.26 -6.44
C ARG A 191 25.11 -5.60 -5.88
N GLN A 192 24.50 -6.25 -4.89
CA GLN A 192 23.39 -5.70 -4.12
C GLN A 192 23.74 -4.30 -3.57
N SER A 193 22.81 -3.35 -3.71
CA SER A 193 23.00 -1.97 -3.26
C SER A 193 22.19 -1.70 -2.00
N ASN A 194 22.83 -1.08 -1.00
CA ASN A 194 22.15 -0.58 0.21
C ASN A 194 21.81 0.91 0.09
N PHE A 195 21.84 1.43 -1.15
CA PHE A 195 21.54 2.83 -1.41
C PHE A 195 20.03 3.05 -1.32
N PHE A 196 19.64 3.93 -0.39
CA PHE A 196 18.32 4.51 -0.36
C PHE A 196 18.38 5.99 0.05
N ARG A 197 17.34 6.73 -0.31
CA ARG A 197 17.10 8.11 0.07
C ARG A 197 15.61 8.31 0.32
N LEU A 198 15.28 9.07 1.35
CA LEU A 198 13.93 9.54 1.60
C LEU A 198 13.80 10.97 1.07
N GLU A 199 12.75 11.25 0.33
CA GLU A 199 12.47 12.59 -0.22
C GLU A 199 11.04 13.00 0.10
N ASN A 200 10.82 14.23 0.54
CA ASN A 200 9.49 14.81 0.57
C ASN A 200 9.29 15.68 -0.69
N PRO A 201 8.32 15.38 -1.58
CA PRO A 201 8.11 16.12 -2.82
C PRO A 201 7.45 17.49 -2.64
N GLU A 202 6.95 17.82 -1.45
CA GLU A 202 6.34 19.10 -1.07
C GLU A 202 7.27 20.01 -0.26
N ARG A 203 8.52 19.57 0.00
CA ARG A 203 9.47 20.32 0.81
C ARG A 203 10.59 20.87 -0.06
N GLU A 204 10.65 22.18 -0.22
CA GLU A 204 11.87 22.88 -0.64
C GLU A 204 13.03 22.38 0.25
N ASP A 205 14.09 21.83 -0.36
CA ASP A 205 15.31 21.41 0.34
C ASP A 205 15.71 22.46 1.40
N ALA A 206 15.71 22.07 2.68
CA ALA A 206 16.19 22.90 3.78
C ALA A 206 17.71 22.78 3.95
#